data_AF-A0A9E5TG74-F1
#
_entry.id   AF-A0A9E5TG74-F1
#
_cell.length_a   1.000
_cell.length_b   1.000
_cell.length_c   1.000
_cell.angle_alpha   90.00
_cell.angle_beta   90.00
_cell.angle_gamma   90.00
#
_symmetry.space_group_name_H-M   'P 1'
#
loop_
_entity.id
_entity.type
_entity.pdbx_description
1 polymer ?
#
loop_
_entity_poly.entity_id
_entity_poly.type
_entity_poly.pdbx_seq_one_letter_code
_entity_poly.pdbx_strand_id
1 'polypeptide(L)'
;YLVGAAYPDNPSFPLLSVTERIVPNYVRADRVPVLLSQFYEPFIRVDGNTNVLTVTASPEIIQRIKQDLAKIDVPPRQVMVEAVVTEFSKEARKSLGID
;
A
#
# COMPACT_ATOMS: atom_id res chain seq x y z
N TYR A 1 -17.89 -14.92 -28.68
CA TYR A 1 -17.38 -14.48 -27.37
C TYR A 1 -16.27 -15.44 -26.95
N LEU A 2 -15.02 -14.97 -26.92
CA LEU A 2 -13.90 -15.76 -26.38
C LEU A 2 -13.92 -15.63 -24.86
N VAL A 3 -14.52 -16.61 -24.19
CA VAL A 3 -14.43 -16.79 -22.74
C VAL A 3 -13.16 -17.60 -22.48
N GLY A 4 -12.06 -16.89 -22.22
CA GLY A 4 -10.78 -17.49 -21.88
C GLY A 4 -10.08 -16.54 -20.94
N ALA A 5 -9.87 -16.96 -19.70
CA ALA A 5 -9.15 -16.15 -18.74
C ALA A 5 -7.73 -15.90 -19.28
N ALA A 6 -7.36 -14.64 -19.41
CA ALA A 6 -6.04 -14.20 -19.86
C ALA A 6 -5.02 -14.42 -18.73
N TYR A 7 -4.80 -15.69 -18.40
CA TYR A 7 -3.71 -16.09 -17.52
C TYR A 7 -2.40 -16.16 -18.32
N PRO A 8 -1.24 -15.86 -17.69
CA PRO A 8 0.05 -15.78 -18.38
C PRO A 8 0.53 -17.10 -18.97
N ASP A 9 -0.03 -18.21 -18.50
CA ASP A 9 0.20 -19.59 -18.94
C ASP A 9 -0.64 -19.98 -20.19
N ASN A 10 -1.57 -19.13 -20.63
CA ASN A 10 -2.38 -19.37 -21.81
C ASN A 10 -1.69 -18.86 -23.10
N PRO A 11 -1.60 -19.66 -24.19
CA PRO A 11 -1.02 -19.22 -25.46
C PRO A 11 -1.73 -18.00 -26.10
N SER A 12 -2.98 -17.71 -25.71
CA SER A 12 -3.72 -16.54 -26.19
C SER A 12 -3.38 -15.26 -25.42
N PHE A 13 -2.59 -15.35 -24.34
CA PHE A 13 -2.26 -14.23 -23.46
C PHE A 13 -1.65 -13.03 -24.21
N PRO A 14 -0.69 -13.18 -25.13
CA PRO A 14 -0.14 -12.03 -25.86
C PRO A 14 -1.16 -11.35 -26.79
N LEU A 15 -2.19 -12.08 -27.24
CA LEU A 15 -3.24 -11.55 -28.12
C LEU A 15 -4.33 -10.78 -27.36
N LEU A 16 -4.46 -11.05 -26.05
CA LEU A 16 -5.55 -10.55 -25.21
C LEU A 16 -5.06 -9.67 -24.05
N SER A 17 -3.74 -9.53 -23.88
CA SER A 17 -3.13 -8.68 -22.87
C SER A 17 -2.72 -7.35 -23.47
N VAL A 18 -2.88 -6.30 -22.66
CA VAL A 18 -2.33 -4.98 -22.93
C VAL A 18 -1.40 -4.61 -21.78
N THR A 19 -0.42 -3.76 -22.05
CA THR A 19 0.50 -3.27 -21.03
C THR A 19 0.16 -1.83 -20.70
N GLU A 20 -0.03 -1.53 -19.43
CA GLU A 20 -0.31 -0.19 -18.95
C GLU A 20 0.62 0.21 -17.82
N ARG A 21 1.06 1.48 -17.87
CA ARG A 21 1.88 2.11 -16.83
C ARG A 21 0.99 2.84 -15.83
N ILE A 22 1.18 2.56 -14.55
CA ILE A 22 0.43 3.13 -13.43
C ILE A 22 1.41 3.75 -12.43
N VAL A 23 1.13 4.99 -12.00
CA VAL A 23 1.96 5.71 -11.02
C VAL A 23 1.12 5.98 -9.77
N PRO A 24 1.45 5.37 -8.61
CA PRO A 24 0.77 5.64 -7.34
C PRO A 24 1.20 7.00 -6.77
N ASN A 25 0.28 7.66 -6.06
CA ASN A 25 0.46 9.03 -5.58
C ASN A 25 0.94 9.10 -4.12
N TYR A 26 0.48 8.17 -3.27
CA TYR A 26 0.72 8.17 -1.83
C TYR A 26 1.49 6.93 -1.37
N VAL A 27 1.29 5.79 -2.04
CA VAL A 27 1.97 4.53 -1.72
C VAL A 27 3.21 4.33 -2.60
N ARG A 28 4.28 3.78 -2.03
CA ARG A 28 5.46 3.37 -2.81
C ARG A 28 5.13 2.16 -3.69
N ALA A 29 5.52 2.21 -4.96
CA ALA A 29 5.25 1.18 -5.95
C ALA A 29 5.73 -0.21 -5.49
N ASP A 30 6.87 -0.29 -4.80
CA ASP A 30 7.43 -1.55 -4.25
C ASP A 30 6.51 -2.23 -3.22
N ARG A 31 5.65 -1.47 -2.55
CA ARG A 31 4.71 -2.01 -1.56
C ARG A 31 3.39 -2.45 -2.17
N VAL A 32 3.06 -1.96 -3.36
CA VAL A 32 1.76 -2.24 -3.98
C VAL A 32 1.52 -3.74 -4.21
N PRO A 33 2.48 -4.55 -4.73
CA PRO A 33 2.26 -5.99 -4.88
C PRO A 33 1.92 -6.71 -3.57
N VAL A 34 2.52 -6.26 -2.46
CA VAL A 34 2.31 -6.84 -1.11
C VAL A 34 0.96 -6.42 -0.51
N LEU A 35 0.44 -5.25 -0.92
CA LEU A 35 -0.85 -4.72 -0.45
C LEU A 35 -2.04 -5.25 -1.26
N LEU A 36 -1.77 -5.79 -2.44
CA LEU A 36 -2.78 -6.38 -3.31
C LEU A 36 -2.81 -7.90 -3.14
N SER A 37 -3.82 -8.56 -3.72
CA SER A 37 -3.90 -10.01 -3.73
C SER A 37 -2.72 -10.63 -4.49
N GLN A 38 -2.15 -11.72 -3.96
CA GLN A 38 -1.12 -12.54 -4.62
C GLN A 38 -1.50 -12.97 -6.05
N PHE A 39 -2.80 -13.01 -6.34
CA PHE A 39 -3.33 -13.28 -7.68
C PHE A 39 -2.81 -12.33 -8.75
N TYR A 40 -2.47 -11.08 -8.39
CA TYR A 40 -2.00 -10.09 -9.35
C TYR A 40 -0.49 -10.08 -9.58
N GLU A 41 0.29 -10.79 -8.75
CA GLU A 41 1.75 -10.83 -8.85
C GLU A 41 2.30 -11.14 -10.25
N PRO A 42 1.78 -12.14 -10.99
CA PRO A 42 2.38 -12.48 -12.28
C PRO A 42 2.12 -11.43 -13.37
N PHE A 43 1.17 -10.51 -13.14
CA PHE A 43 0.82 -9.45 -14.08
C PHE A 43 1.51 -8.12 -13.78
N ILE A 44 2.12 -7.97 -12.60
CA ILE A 44 2.67 -6.71 -12.11
C ILE A 44 4.20 -6.75 -12.16
N ARG A 45 4.78 -5.72 -12.78
CA ARG A 45 6.20 -5.40 -12.67
C ARG A 45 6.34 -4.06 -11.97
N VAL A 46 7.30 -3.96 -11.06
CA VAL A 46 7.55 -2.72 -10.32
C VAL A 46 8.94 -2.21 -10.65
N ASP A 47 9.02 -0.91 -10.90
CA ASP A 47 10.26 -0.15 -10.92
C ASP A 47 10.32 0.77 -9.69
N GLY A 48 11.06 0.33 -8.67
CA GLY A 48 11.26 1.07 -7.43
C GLY A 48 12.10 2.34 -7.59
N ASN A 49 12.88 2.48 -8.67
CA ASN A 49 13.67 3.68 -8.93
C ASN A 49 12.78 4.84 -9.39
N THR A 50 11.82 4.54 -10.26
CA THR A 50 10.89 5.54 -10.81
C THR A 50 9.55 5.59 -10.06
N ASN A 51 9.34 4.71 -9.07
CA ASN A 51 8.09 4.53 -8.35
C ASN A 51 6.91 4.25 -9.30
N VAL A 52 7.13 3.34 -10.25
CA VAL A 52 6.18 3.01 -11.32
C VAL A 52 5.78 1.55 -11.24
N LEU A 53 4.50 1.28 -11.50
CA LEU A 53 3.99 -0.05 -11.79
C LEU A 53 3.72 -0.20 -13.29
N THR A 54 4.12 -1.34 -13.84
CA THR A 54 3.75 -1.77 -15.18
C THR A 54 2.89 -3.02 -15.04
N VAL A 55 1.68 -2.97 -15.57
CA VAL A 55 0.72 -4.07 -15.51
C VAL A 55 0.49 -4.61 -16.90
N THR A 56 0.74 -5.90 -17.10
CA THR A 56 0.46 -6.60 -18.34
C THR A 56 -0.60 -7.67 -18.09
N ALA A 57 -1.84 -7.40 -18.49
CA ALA A 57 -2.96 -8.32 -18.33
C ALA A 57 -4.09 -7.97 -19.31
N SER A 58 -5.20 -8.71 -19.27
CA SER A 58 -6.39 -8.30 -20.01
C SER A 58 -6.92 -6.94 -19.51
N PRO A 59 -7.60 -6.16 -20.37
CA PRO A 59 -8.15 -4.86 -20.00
C PRO A 59 -9.05 -4.91 -18.75
N GLU A 60 -9.83 -5.98 -18.60
CA GLU A 60 -10.71 -6.20 -17.44
C GLU A 60 -9.92 -6.36 -16.12
N ILE A 61 -8.81 -7.11 -16.16
CA ILE A 61 -7.94 -7.31 -15.00
C ILE A 61 -7.22 -6.02 -14.64
N ILE A 62 -6.72 -5.28 -15.64
CA ILE A 62 -6.08 -3.97 -15.41
C ILE A 62 -7.05 -2.99 -14.76
N GLN A 63 -8.30 -2.95 -15.24
CA GLN A 63 -9.33 -2.10 -14.66
C GLN A 63 -9.61 -2.46 -13.19
N ARG A 64 -9.65 -3.76 -12.87
CA ARG A 64 -9.81 -4.23 -11.50
C ARG A 64 -8.63 -3.86 -10.61
N ILE A 65 -7.39 -4.06 -11.10
CA ILE A 65 -6.16 -3.66 -10.37
C ILE A 65 -6.18 -2.17 -10.08
N LYS A 66 -6.58 -1.31 -11.03
CA LYS A 66 -6.72 0.13 -10.81
C LYS A 66 -7.74 0.48 -9.73
N GLN A 67 -8.89 -0.20 -9.74
CA GLN A 67 -9.93 0.01 -8.72
C GLN A 67 -9.44 -0.38 -7.31
N ASP A 68 -8.72 -1.49 -7.21
CA ASP A 68 -8.16 -1.93 -5.93
C ASP A 68 -6.99 -1.04 -5.49
N LEU A 69 -6.14 -0.60 -6.42
CA LEU A 69 -5.07 0.36 -6.17
C LEU A 69 -5.63 1.69 -5.63
N ALA A 70 -6.71 2.20 -6.20
CA ALA A 70 -7.33 3.46 -5.75
C ALA A 70 -7.84 3.41 -4.30
N LYS A 71 -8.14 2.22 -3.77
CA LYS A 71 -8.57 2.06 -2.37
C LYS A 71 -7.39 2.09 -1.39
N ILE A 72 -6.21 1.67 -1.83
CA ILE A 72 -5.00 1.62 -1.00
C ILE A 72 -4.10 2.85 -1.18
N ASP A 73 -4.15 3.49 -2.35
CA ASP A 73 -3.41 4.72 -2.66
C ASP A 73 -4.13 5.95 -2.08
N VAL A 74 -4.26 5.96 -0.75
CA VAL A 74 -4.91 7.02 0.02
C VAL A 74 -3.90 7.80 0.86
N PRO A 75 -4.14 9.10 1.12
CA PRO A 75 -3.22 9.91 1.91
C PRO A 75 -3.06 9.35 3.33
N PRO A 76 -1.82 9.29 3.86
CA PRO A 76 -1.57 8.78 5.20
C PRO A 76 -2.22 9.68 6.25
N ARG A 77 -2.85 9.08 7.27
CA ARG A 77 -3.39 9.81 8.43
C ARG A 77 -2.24 10.27 9.33
N GLN A 78 -2.01 11.58 9.43
CA GLN A 78 -1.12 12.15 10.43
C GLN A 78 -1.83 12.20 11.80
N VAL A 79 -1.17 11.73 12.87
CA VAL A 79 -1.68 11.80 14.26
C VAL A 79 -0.82 12.78 15.04
N MET A 80 -1.44 13.84 15.59
CA MET A 80 -0.81 14.76 16.54
C MET A 80 -0.78 14.11 17.92
N VAL A 81 0.39 14.03 18.55
CA VAL A 81 0.55 13.54 19.93
C VAL A 81 0.90 14.73 20.81
N GLU A 82 0.00 15.12 21.70
CA GLU A 82 0.24 16.13 22.74
C GLU A 82 0.63 15.43 24.03
N ALA A 83 1.82 15.72 24.57
CA ALA A 83 2.26 15.24 25.87
C ALA A 83 2.26 16.39 26.88
N VAL A 84 1.40 16.30 27.90
CA VAL A 84 1.41 17.23 29.04
C VAL A 84 2.28 16.62 30.14
N VAL A 85 3.42 17.25 30.44
CA VAL A 85 4.31 16.84 31.54
C VAL A 85 3.90 17.63 32.79
N THR A 86 3.27 16.95 33.75
CA THR A 86 2.95 17.53 35.06
C THR A 86 3.89 16.93 36.12
N GLU A 87 4.76 17.75 36.68
CA GLU A 87 5.61 17.39 37.81
C GLU A 87 4.84 17.62 39.13
N PHE A 88 4.63 16.56 39.91
CA PHE A 88 4.14 16.68 41.30
C PHE A 88 5.33 16.61 42.25
N SER A 89 5.81 17.76 42.73
CA SER A 89 6.80 17.83 43.80
C SER A 89 6.13 17.55 45.15
N LYS A 90 6.44 16.38 45.73
CA LYS A 90 5.93 15.96 47.05
C LYS A 90 6.92 16.40 48.13
N GLU A 91 6.76 17.61 48.66
CA GLU A 91 7.53 18.07 49.83
C GLU A 91 6.98 17.44 51.11
N ALA A 92 7.32 16.17 51.34
CA ALA A 92 7.13 15.50 52.62
C ALA A 92 8.24 15.93 53.60
N ARG A 93 8.14 17.12 54.19
CA ARG A 93 8.93 17.45 55.39
C ARG A 93 8.35 16.73 56.60
N LYS A 94 8.78 15.49 56.80
CA LYS A 94 8.68 14.77 58.06
C LYS A 94 9.79 15.27 58.99
N SER A 95 9.46 16.12 59.94
CA SER A 95 10.28 16.32 61.14
C SER A 95 9.39 16.20 62.38
N LEU A 96 8.99 14.96 62.67
CA LEU A 96 8.88 14.51 64.05
C LEU A 96 10.32 14.30 64.53
N GLY A 97 10.86 15.28 65.26
CA GLY A 97 12.08 15.14 66.04
C GLY A 97 11.73 15.45 67.48
N ILE A 98 11.63 14.39 68.27
CA ILE A 98 11.61 14.41 69.73
C ILE A 98 13.01 14.81 70.23
N ASP A 99 13.11 15.85 71.05
CA ASP A 99 13.75 15.89 72.38
C ASP A 99 13.59 17.31 72.99
#